data_AF-A0A962SSB1-F1
#
_entry.id   AF-A0A962SSB1-F1
#
_cell.length_a   1.000
_cell.length_b   1.000
_cell.length_c   1.000
_cell.angle_alpha   90.00
_cell.angle_beta   90.00
_cell.angle_gamma   90.00
#
_symmetry.space_group_name_H-M   'P 1'
#
loop_
_entity.id
_entity.type
_entity.pdbx_description
1 polymer ?
#
loop_
_entity_poly.entity_id
_entity_poly.type
_entity_poly.pdbx_seq_one_letter_code
_entity_poly.pdbx_strand_id
1 'polypeptide(L)'
;MKADKNIATYRRMRAQPLWRLLASGNGPTVIGLLQAHLYEQERSLPASILFERLTRDLEELRAQGDDLPQTAQAYVASWLGDGYLVRRYPPGASE
;
A
#
# COMPACT_ATOMS: atom_id res chain seq x y z
N MET A 1 -13.39 32.88 -6.02
CA MET A 1 -12.33 33.23 -7.00
C MET A 1 -11.82 31.97 -7.73
N LYS A 2 -11.18 32.09 -8.91
CA LYS A 2 -10.62 30.93 -9.66
C LYS A 2 -9.60 30.13 -8.82
N ALA A 3 -8.82 30.83 -7.98
CA ALA A 3 -7.85 30.21 -7.08
C ALA A 3 -8.51 29.30 -6.01
N ASP A 4 -9.63 29.73 -5.41
CA ASP A 4 -10.30 28.96 -4.36
C ASP A 4 -10.78 27.60 -4.86
N LYS A 5 -11.32 27.56 -6.10
CA LYS A 5 -11.74 26.31 -6.74
C LYS A 5 -10.56 25.37 -6.93
N ASN A 6 -9.42 25.88 -7.41
CA ASN A 6 -8.22 25.06 -7.60
C ASN A 6 -7.67 24.56 -6.27
N ILE A 7 -7.59 25.41 -5.25
CA ILE A 7 -7.15 25.04 -3.90
C ILE A 7 -8.07 23.95 -3.32
N ALA A 8 -9.39 24.09 -3.45
CA ALA A 8 -10.34 23.10 -2.99
C ALA A 8 -10.15 21.75 -3.71
N THR A 9 -9.87 21.75 -5.01
CA THR A 9 -9.56 20.54 -5.78
C THR A 9 -8.31 19.85 -5.23
N TYR A 10 -7.19 20.56 -5.07
CA TYR A 10 -5.97 19.95 -4.56
C TYR A 10 -6.08 19.48 -3.11
N ARG A 11 -6.85 20.17 -2.27
CA ARG A 11 -7.16 19.69 -0.91
C ARG A 11 -7.92 18.35 -0.94
N ARG A 12 -8.87 18.19 -1.87
CA ARG A 12 -9.56 16.90 -2.07
C ARG A 12 -8.62 15.83 -2.60
N MET A 13 -7.76 16.16 -3.57
CA MET A 13 -6.77 15.21 -4.09
C MET A 13 -5.81 14.75 -3.00
N ARG A 14 -5.35 15.67 -2.14
CA ARG A 14 -4.45 15.36 -1.01
C ARG A 14 -5.03 14.37 -0.01
N ALA A 15 -6.37 14.27 0.06
CA ALA A 15 -7.07 13.29 0.88
C ALA A 15 -7.20 11.91 0.22
N GLN A 16 -6.98 11.80 -1.10
CA GLN A 16 -7.07 10.52 -1.81
C GLN A 16 -5.88 9.61 -1.47
N PRO A 17 -6.06 8.27 -1.49
CA PRO A 17 -5.04 7.29 -1.12
C PRO A 17 -3.68 7.52 -1.79
N LEU A 18 -3.65 7.68 -3.11
CA LEU A 18 -2.39 7.84 -3.86
C LEU A 18 -1.59 9.07 -3.40
N TRP A 19 -2.25 10.20 -3.15
CA TRP A 19 -1.57 11.41 -2.66
C TRP A 19 -1.13 11.29 -1.20
N ARG A 20 -1.89 10.55 -0.37
CA ARG A 20 -1.47 10.24 0.99
C ARG A 20 -0.23 9.34 1.00
N LEU A 21 -0.16 8.35 0.12
CA LEU A 21 0.99 7.46 -0.05
C LEU A 21 2.23 8.23 -0.54
N LEU A 22 2.10 9.04 -1.59
CA LEU A 22 3.22 9.83 -2.12
C LEU A 22 3.76 10.84 -1.11
N ALA A 23 2.94 11.28 -0.15
CA ALA A 23 3.33 12.20 0.90
C ALA A 23 3.72 11.49 2.21
N SER A 24 3.68 10.14 2.29
CA SER A 24 4.07 9.42 3.50
C SER A 24 5.58 9.30 3.61
N GLY A 25 6.12 9.33 4.83
CA GLY A 25 7.56 9.20 5.05
C GLY A 25 8.13 7.87 4.57
N ASN A 26 7.33 6.80 4.60
CA ASN A 26 7.66 5.47 4.10
C ASN A 26 7.14 5.20 2.67
N GLY A 27 6.71 6.24 1.94
CA GLY A 27 6.07 6.11 0.63
C GLY A 27 6.89 5.29 -0.38
N PRO A 28 8.19 5.59 -0.58
CA PRO A 28 9.05 4.83 -1.48
C PRO A 28 9.13 3.33 -1.13
N THR A 29 9.28 2.99 0.16
CA THR A 29 9.34 1.61 0.64
C THR A 29 8.03 0.87 0.34
N VAL A 30 6.89 1.48 0.67
CA VAL A 30 5.57 0.87 0.40
C VAL A 30 5.36 0.68 -1.11
N ILE A 31 5.67 1.68 -1.93
CA ILE A 31 5.54 1.60 -3.39
C ILE A 31 6.43 0.48 -3.95
N GLY A 32 7.69 0.40 -3.50
CA GLY A 32 8.62 -0.65 -3.94
C GLY A 32 8.14 -2.05 -3.61
N LEU A 33 7.68 -2.28 -2.38
CA LEU A 33 7.13 -3.57 -1.94
C LEU A 33 5.87 -3.96 -2.73
N LEU A 34 4.95 -3.01 -2.92
CA LEU A 34 3.74 -3.27 -3.72
C LEU A 34 4.08 -3.51 -5.20
N GLN A 35 5.06 -2.80 -5.76
CA GLN A 35 5.49 -2.99 -7.14
C GLN A 35 6.09 -4.38 -7.35
N ALA A 36 6.98 -4.81 -6.45
CA ALA A 36 7.65 -6.11 -6.51
C ALA A 36 6.66 -7.29 -6.51
N HIS A 37 5.55 -7.18 -5.78
CA HIS A 37 4.61 -8.31 -5.61
C HIS A 37 3.31 -8.21 -6.40
N LEU A 38 2.88 -7.01 -6.80
CA LEU A 38 1.52 -6.78 -7.30
C LEU A 38 1.41 -5.88 -8.54
N TYR A 39 2.53 -5.46 -9.15
CA TYR A 39 2.51 -4.58 -10.32
C TYR A 39 3.00 -5.24 -11.61
N GLU A 40 4.02 -6.10 -11.54
CA GLU A 40 4.65 -6.71 -12.71
C GLU A 40 3.83 -7.87 -13.28
N GLN A 41 4.22 -9.11 -12.99
CA GLN A 41 3.60 -10.30 -13.58
C GLN A 41 2.29 -10.69 -12.89
N GLU A 42 2.20 -10.42 -11.59
CA GLU A 42 1.05 -10.76 -10.76
C GLU A 42 0.32 -9.47 -10.36
N ARG A 43 -1.00 -9.40 -10.56
CA ARG A 43 -1.86 -8.27 -10.14
C ARG A 43 -2.79 -8.59 -8.98
N SER A 44 -2.69 -9.82 -8.49
CA SER A 44 -3.45 -10.33 -7.34
C SER A 44 -2.76 -11.57 -6.82
N LEU A 45 -2.71 -11.71 -5.51
CA LEU A 45 -2.10 -12.85 -4.82
C LEU A 45 -3.02 -13.34 -3.72
N PRO A 46 -2.99 -14.65 -3.38
CA PRO A 46 -3.50 -15.11 -2.11
C PRO A 46 -2.82 -14.37 -0.96
N ALA A 47 -3.59 -13.99 0.06
CA ALA A 47 -3.07 -13.20 1.18
C ALA A 47 -1.90 -13.91 1.90
N SER A 48 -1.96 -15.24 2.04
CA SER A 48 -0.88 -16.03 2.64
C SER A 48 0.45 -15.88 1.90
N ILE A 49 0.42 -15.93 0.56
CA ILE A 49 1.62 -15.77 -0.27
C ILE A 49 2.17 -14.35 -0.14
N LEU A 50 1.30 -13.34 -0.15
CA LEU A 50 1.73 -11.96 0.05
C LEU A 50 2.36 -11.76 1.43
N PHE A 51 1.77 -12.31 2.50
CA PHE A 51 2.34 -12.19 3.85
C PHE A 51 3.71 -12.85 3.96
N GLU A 52 3.88 -14.03 3.37
CA GLU A 52 5.15 -14.75 3.40
C GLU A 52 6.25 -13.97 2.68
N ARG A 53 5.98 -13.52 1.45
CA ARG A 53 6.94 -12.74 0.66
C ARG A 53 7.29 -11.42 1.35
N LEU A 54 6.29 -10.69 1.82
CA LEU A 54 6.48 -9.41 2.51
C LEU A 54 7.24 -9.58 3.83
N THR A 55 7.04 -10.70 4.55
CA THR A 55 7.79 -10.96 5.79
C THR A 55 9.29 -11.03 5.52
N ARG A 56 9.71 -11.72 4.45
CA ARG A 56 11.13 -11.80 4.06
C ARG A 56 11.70 -10.43 3.71
N ASP A 57 11.00 -9.64 2.89
CA ASP A 57 11.49 -8.31 2.53
C ASP A 57 11.62 -7.40 3.76
N LEU A 58 10.66 -7.46 4.69
CA LEU A 58 10.73 -6.69 5.92
C LEU A 58 11.90 -7.10 6.80
N GLU A 59 12.22 -8.39 6.89
CA GLU A 59 13.39 -8.90 7.60
C GLU A 59 14.70 -8.39 6.96
N GLU A 60 14.79 -8.42 5.64
CA GLU A 60 15.96 -7.92 4.90
C GLU A 60 16.14 -6.41 5.07
N LEU A 61 15.07 -5.61 4.96
CA LEU A 61 15.11 -4.16 5.15
C LEU A 61 15.48 -3.80 6.60
N ARG A 62 14.91 -4.50 7.58
CA ARG A 62 15.30 -4.32 9.00
C ARG A 62 16.77 -4.64 9.24
N ALA A 63 17.30 -5.67 8.60
CA ALA A 63 18.73 -6.01 8.69
C ALA A 63 19.63 -4.92 8.08
N GLN A 64 19.11 -4.13 7.14
CA GLN A 64 19.79 -2.95 6.56
C GLN A 64 19.65 -1.69 7.42
N GLY A 65 18.83 -1.74 8.48
CA GLY A 65 18.63 -0.66 9.44
C GLY A 65 17.33 0.13 9.26
N ASP A 66 16.42 -0.29 8.39
CA ASP A 66 15.12 0.36 8.24
C ASP A 66 14.21 0.12 9.47
N ASP A 67 13.59 1.20 9.96
CA ASP A 67 12.62 1.15 11.06
C ASP A 67 11.23 0.75 10.54
N LEU A 68 11.01 -0.57 10.45
CA LEU A 68 9.76 -1.16 10.00
C LEU A 68 9.18 -2.08 11.09
N PRO A 69 8.60 -1.57 12.19
CA PRO A 69 8.32 -2.36 13.39
C PRO A 69 7.12 -3.31 13.26
N GLN A 70 6.23 -3.09 12.28
CA GLN A 70 4.99 -3.85 12.15
C GLN A 70 5.18 -5.18 11.39
N THR A 71 4.30 -6.15 11.64
CA THR A 71 4.28 -7.41 10.88
C THR A 71 3.76 -7.19 9.46
N ALA A 72 4.05 -8.13 8.55
CA ALA A 72 3.50 -8.10 7.18
C ALA A 72 1.97 -8.01 7.17
N GLN A 73 1.29 -8.74 8.06
CA GLN A 73 -0.16 -8.73 8.19
C GLN A 73 -0.67 -7.35 8.64
N ALA A 74 0.01 -6.72 9.60
CA ALA A 74 -0.35 -5.39 10.09
C ALA A 74 -0.18 -4.32 9.00
N TYR A 75 0.91 -4.36 8.24
CA TYR A 75 1.10 -3.46 7.10
C TYR A 75 0.04 -3.66 6.03
N VAL A 76 -0.23 -4.90 5.62
CA VAL A 76 -1.28 -5.18 4.61
C VAL A 76 -2.66 -4.74 5.11
N ALA A 77 -2.99 -4.95 6.40
CA ALA A 77 -4.23 -4.45 6.98
C ALA A 77 -4.32 -2.92 6.92
N SER A 78 -3.23 -2.21 7.24
CA SER A 78 -3.15 -0.75 7.10
C SER A 78 -3.34 -0.33 5.64
N TRP A 79 -2.64 -0.97 4.70
CA TRP A 79 -2.71 -0.65 3.27
C TRP A 79 -4.09 -0.91 2.67
N LEU A 80 -4.82 -1.92 3.15
CA LEU A 80 -6.22 -2.15 2.82
C LEU A 80 -7.10 -1.02 3.38
N GLY A 81 -6.91 -0.64 4.64
CA GLY A 81 -7.64 0.47 5.27
C GLY A 81 -7.36 1.83 4.62
N ASP A 82 -6.14 2.04 4.14
CA ASP A 82 -5.72 3.26 3.45
C ASP A 82 -6.13 3.29 1.96
N GLY A 83 -6.58 2.16 1.41
CA GLY A 83 -7.01 2.03 0.01
C GLY A 83 -5.86 1.89 -0.99
N TYR A 84 -4.68 1.46 -0.54
CA TYR A 84 -3.55 1.10 -1.42
C TYR A 84 -3.71 -0.31 -2.01
N LEU A 85 -4.37 -1.18 -1.25
CA LEU A 85 -4.73 -2.53 -1.66
C LEU A 85 -6.25 -2.69 -1.66
N VAL A 86 -6.73 -3.65 -2.45
CA VAL A 86 -8.13 -4.10 -2.42
C VAL A 86 -8.19 -5.62 -2.35
N ARG A 87 -9.15 -6.17 -1.62
CA ARG A 87 -9.45 -7.60 -1.66
C ARG A 87 -10.24 -7.90 -2.93
N ARG A 88 -9.83 -8.92 -3.68
CA ARG A 88 -10.61 -9.47 -4.78
C ARG A 88 -11.16 -10.81 -4.34
N TYR A 89 -12.48 -10.93 -4.39
CA TYR A 89 -13.16 -12.20 -4.23
C TYR A 89 -13.38 -12.80 -5.62
N PRO A 90 -13.14 -14.11 -5.81
CA PRO A 90 -13.53 -14.77 -7.05
C PRO A 90 -15.03 -14.56 -7.29
N PRO A 91 -15.48 -14.45 -8.55
CA PRO A 91 -16.91 -14.39 -8.84
C PRO A 91 -17.60 -15.63 -8.24
N GLY A 92 -18.54 -15.41 -7.32
CA GLY A 92 -19.32 -16.46 -6.64
C GLY A 92 -18.90 -16.79 -5.21
N ALA A 93 -17.84 -16.18 -4.66
CA ALA A 93 -17.54 -16.28 -3.23
C ALA A 93 -18.29 -15.18 -2.47
N SER A 94 -19.22 -15.56 -1.59
CA SER A 94 -19.82 -14.66 -0.61
C SER A 94 -18.83 -14.39 0.53
N GLU A 95 -18.95 -13.19 1.10
CA GLU A 95 -18.18 -12.63 2.22
C GLU A 95 -18.00 -13.58 3.42
#